data_AF-A0A8C9HXH6-F1
#
_entry.id   AF-A0A8C9HXH6-F1
#
_cell.length_a   1.000
_cell.length_b   1.000
_cell.length_c   1.000
_cell.angle_alpha   90.00
_cell.angle_beta   90.00
_cell.angle_gamma   90.00
#
_symmetry.space_group_name_H-M   'P 1'
#
loop_
_entity.id
_entity.type
_entity.pdbx_description
1 polymer ?
#
loop_
_entity_poly.entity_id
_entity_poly.type
_entity_poly.pdbx_seq_one_letter_code
_entity_poly.pdbx_strand_id
1 'polypeptide(L)'
;VTGEEENPASKPTPVQDVQGDGRWMSLHHRFVADSKDKEPEVVFIGDSLVRLMHQCEICRLGYTPVCRALHSLLLRLLAQDQGQGAPLLEPAP
;
A
#
# COMPACT_ATOMS: atom_id res chain seq x y z
N VAL A 1 -10.64 25.79 -24.22
CA VAL A 1 -9.65 24.87 -23.62
C VAL A 1 -10.15 24.53 -22.23
N THR A 2 -10.91 23.45 -22.10
CA THR A 2 -11.39 22.94 -20.82
C THR A 2 -10.21 22.28 -20.13
N GLY A 3 -9.66 22.92 -19.09
CA GLY A 3 -8.56 22.36 -18.32
C GLY A 3 -9.00 21.04 -17.72
N GLU A 4 -8.32 19.96 -18.09
CA GLU A 4 -8.49 18.66 -17.45
C GLU A 4 -8.09 18.83 -15.99
N GLU A 5 -9.07 18.78 -15.08
CA GLU A 5 -8.82 18.84 -13.65
C GLU A 5 -8.02 17.60 -13.26
N GLU A 6 -6.76 17.80 -12.92
CA GLU A 6 -5.83 16.72 -12.60
C GLU A 6 -6.33 15.95 -11.37
N ASN A 7 -6.27 14.61 -11.43
CA ASN A 7 -6.72 13.77 -10.34
C ASN A 7 -5.95 14.11 -9.04
N PRO A 8 -6.65 14.54 -7.96
CA PRO A 8 -5.99 14.91 -6.71
C PRO A 8 -5.21 13.74 -6.08
N ALA A 9 -5.61 12.49 -6.33
CA ALA A 9 -4.93 11.31 -5.81
C ALA A 9 -3.57 11.02 -6.51
N SER A 10 -3.34 11.57 -7.70
CA SER A 10 -2.05 11.46 -8.40
C SER A 10 -1.10 12.62 -8.12
N LYS A 11 -1.57 13.67 -7.43
CA LYS A 11 -0.75 14.83 -7.09
C LYS A 11 0.02 14.57 -5.78
N PRO A 12 1.35 14.40 -5.81
CA PRO A 12 2.13 14.09 -4.62
C PRO A 12 2.10 15.28 -3.65
N THR A 13 1.54 15.06 -2.46
CA THR A 13 1.38 16.10 -1.45
C THR A 13 1.74 15.52 -0.07
N PRO A 14 2.61 16.16 0.72
CA PRO A 14 2.91 15.72 2.07
C PRO A 14 1.67 15.89 2.98
N VAL A 15 1.57 15.04 4.00
CA VAL A 15 0.47 15.15 4.97
C VAL A 15 0.68 16.38 5.84
N GLN A 16 -0.31 17.28 5.83
CA GLN A 16 -0.31 18.45 6.70
C GLN A 16 -0.50 18.03 8.17
N ASP A 17 0.35 18.54 9.05
CA ASP A 17 0.25 18.25 10.48
C ASP A 17 -0.79 19.16 11.15
N VAL A 18 -2.01 18.65 11.23
CA VAL A 18 -3.12 19.32 11.94
C VAL A 18 -3.11 19.06 13.46
N GLN A 19 -2.25 18.15 13.93
CA GLN A 19 -2.17 17.73 15.33
C GLN A 19 -1.02 18.44 16.09
N GLY A 20 0.00 18.89 15.37
CA GLY A 20 1.14 19.64 15.90
C GLY A 20 2.24 18.77 16.50
N ASP A 21 2.20 17.45 16.31
CA ASP A 21 3.17 16.50 16.88
C ASP A 21 4.26 16.06 15.90
N GLY A 22 4.18 16.49 14.64
CA GLY A 22 5.20 16.26 13.62
C GLY A 22 5.46 14.78 13.29
N ARG A 23 4.56 13.86 13.67
CA ARG A 23 4.82 12.41 13.54
C ARG A 23 5.05 11.98 12.10
N TRP A 24 4.31 12.52 11.14
CA TRP A 24 4.43 12.13 9.74
C TRP A 24 5.79 12.50 9.17
N MET A 25 6.24 13.74 9.37
CA MET A 25 7.57 14.21 8.94
C MET A 25 8.70 13.48 9.67
N SER A 26 8.54 13.22 10.97
CA SER A 26 9.53 12.47 11.76
C SER A 26 9.73 11.06 11.20
N LEU A 27 8.63 10.38 10.83
CA LEU A 27 8.66 9.05 10.23
C LEU A 27 9.26 9.07 8.81
N HIS A 28 8.93 10.08 8.00
CA HIS A 28 9.53 10.29 6.68
C HIS A 28 11.05 10.47 6.77
N HIS A 29 11.53 11.36 7.65
CA HIS A 29 12.97 11.57 7.84
C HIS A 29 13.70 10.31 8.30
N ARG A 30 13.08 9.51 9.18
CA ARG A 30 13.64 8.22 9.60
C ARG A 30 13.81 7.27 8.42
N PHE A 31 12.83 7.17 7.53
CA PHE A 31 12.96 6.32 6.33
C PHE A 31 14.02 6.81 5.35
N VAL A 32 14.16 8.13 5.18
CA VAL A 32 15.25 8.70 4.37
C VAL A 32 16.61 8.39 4.99
N ALA A 33 16.75 8.45 6.32
CA ALA A 33 17.98 8.05 7.00
C ALA A 33 18.25 6.54 6.85
N ASP A 34 17.24 5.70 7.10
CA ASP A 34 17.35 4.24 6.94
C ASP A 34 17.81 3.84 5.53
N SER A 35 17.36 4.56 4.48
CA SER A 35 17.80 4.30 3.10
C SER A 35 19.24 4.68 2.80
N LYS A 36 19.86 5.53 3.63
CA LYS A 36 21.28 5.88 3.51
C LYS A 36 22.18 4.84 4.19
N ASP A 37 21.68 4.26 5.28
CA ASP A 37 22.46 3.34 6.11
C ASP A 37 22.28 1.86 5.72
N LYS A 38 21.25 1.55 4.93
CA LYS A 38 20.88 0.18 4.54
C LYS A 38 20.75 0.05 3.02
N GLU A 39 21.19 -1.09 2.49
CA GLU A 39 21.02 -1.48 1.09
C GLU A 39 19.99 -2.64 0.98
N PRO A 40 18.68 -2.36 1.08
CA PRO A 40 17.66 -3.39 0.99
C PRO A 40 17.47 -3.87 -0.46
N GLU A 41 17.31 -5.18 -0.65
CA GLU A 41 16.88 -5.74 -1.95
C GLU A 41 15.42 -5.39 -2.29
N VAL A 42 14.57 -5.29 -1.26
CA VAL A 42 13.14 -5.01 -1.41
C VAL A 42 12.70 -3.96 -0.37
N VAL A 43 11.98 -2.95 -0.84
CA VAL A 43 11.38 -1.89 0.01
C VAL A 43 9.86 -1.94 -0.11
N PHE A 44 9.17 -1.92 1.04
CA PHE A 44 7.71 -1.85 1.10
C PHE A 44 7.26 -0.43 1.46
N ILE A 45 6.31 0.12 0.69
CA ILE A 45 5.74 1.44 0.90
C ILE A 45 4.21 1.31 0.88
N GLY A 46 3.54 1.96 1.81
CA GLY A 46 2.09 1.96 1.88
C GLY A 46 1.59 2.51 3.20
N ASP A 47 0.37 2.11 3.56
CA ASP A 47 -0.38 2.61 4.71
C ASP A 47 -0.11 1.80 5.99
N SER A 48 -1.09 1.80 6.90
CA SER A 48 -1.02 1.06 8.16
C SER A 48 -0.90 -0.45 7.97
N LEU A 49 -1.39 -1.03 6.87
CA LEU A 49 -1.27 -2.47 6.62
C LEU A 49 0.19 -2.86 6.42
N VAL A 50 0.94 -2.08 5.62
CA VAL A 50 2.38 -2.28 5.44
C VAL A 50 3.12 -2.14 6.76
N ARG A 51 2.75 -1.16 7.58
CA ARG A 51 3.34 -0.97 8.92
C ARG A 51 3.04 -2.15 9.86
N LEU A 52 1.81 -2.67 9.85
CA LEU A 52 1.39 -3.80 10.68
C LEU A 52 2.12 -5.08 10.27
N MET A 53 2.32 -5.32 8.97
CA MET A 53 3.12 -6.47 8.49
C MET A 53 4.54 -6.47 9.07
N HIS A 54 5.16 -5.29 9.21
CA HIS A 54 6.46 -5.15 9.83
C HIS A 54 6.43 -5.47 11.33
N GLN A 55 5.40 -5.00 12.06
CA GLN A 55 5.27 -5.21 13.50
C GLN A 55 4.93 -6.65 13.89
N CYS A 56 4.14 -7.36 13.07
CA CYS A 56 3.70 -8.72 13.36
C CYS A 56 4.78 -9.81 13.13
N GLU A 57 6.04 -9.43 12.89
CA GLU A 57 7.17 -10.35 12.64
C GLU A 57 7.00 -11.34 11.49
N ILE A 58 5.92 -11.23 10.70
CA ILE A 58 5.70 -12.01 9.47
C ILE A 58 6.89 -11.84 8.52
N CYS A 59 7.52 -10.66 8.57
CA CYS A 59 8.73 -10.31 7.87
C CYS A 59 9.99 -11.04 8.38
N ARG A 60 10.04 -11.37 9.68
CA ARG A 60 11.19 -12.07 10.31
C ARG A 60 11.13 -13.59 10.16
N LEU A 61 9.95 -14.19 9.98
CA LEU A 61 9.79 -15.65 9.87
C LEU A 61 10.16 -16.24 8.50
N GLY A 62 10.65 -15.44 7.56
CA GLY A 62 10.99 -15.88 6.21
C GLY A 62 9.84 -15.62 5.22
N TYR A 63 10.06 -14.63 4.36
CA TYR A 63 9.09 -14.05 3.44
C TYR A 63 8.58 -14.99 2.32
N THR A 64 9.10 -16.20 2.16
CA THR A 64 8.88 -16.98 0.93
C THR A 64 7.51 -17.66 0.82
N PRO A 65 6.97 -18.34 1.86
CA PRO A 65 5.68 -19.03 1.76
C PRO A 65 4.48 -18.16 2.20
N VAL A 66 4.61 -17.48 3.34
CA VAL A 66 3.50 -16.76 4.00
C VAL A 66 3.12 -15.49 3.23
N CYS A 67 4.10 -14.76 2.70
CA CYS A 67 3.82 -13.53 1.94
C CYS A 67 3.27 -13.81 0.54
N ARG A 68 3.56 -14.94 -0.12
CA ARG A 68 2.84 -15.30 -1.36
C ARG A 68 1.35 -15.54 -1.10
N ALA A 69 1.03 -16.24 -0.01
CA ALA A 69 -0.35 -16.51 0.36
C ALA A 69 -1.08 -15.21 0.78
N LEU A 70 -0.45 -14.37 1.60
CA LEU A 70 -0.98 -13.07 2.01
C LEU A 70 -1.08 -12.08 0.84
N HIS A 71 -0.08 -12.01 -0.04
CA HIS A 71 -0.11 -11.16 -1.23
C HIS A 71 -1.20 -11.63 -2.20
N SER A 72 -1.34 -12.94 -2.42
CA SER A 72 -2.44 -13.51 -3.22
C SER A 72 -3.82 -13.24 -2.60
N LEU A 73 -3.93 -13.28 -1.26
CA LEU A 73 -5.18 -12.96 -0.56
C LEU A 73 -5.50 -11.46 -0.66
N LEU A 74 -4.51 -10.58 -0.44
CA LEU A 74 -4.68 -9.14 -0.56
C LEU A 74 -5.09 -8.76 -1.99
N LEU A 75 -4.42 -9.28 -3.01
CA LEU A 75 -4.80 -9.05 -4.42
C LEU A 75 -6.22 -9.54 -4.72
N ARG A 76 -6.64 -10.70 -4.17
CA ARG A 76 -8.02 -11.18 -4.32
C ARG A 76 -9.04 -10.27 -3.63
N LEU A 77 -8.75 -9.81 -2.42
CA LEU A 77 -9.64 -8.91 -1.69
C LEU A 77 -9.74 -7.54 -2.38
N LEU A 78 -8.62 -7.01 -2.89
CA LEU A 78 -8.60 -5.78 -3.68
C LEU A 78 -9.32 -5.95 -5.04
N ALA A 79 -9.22 -7.12 -5.67
CA ALA A 79 -9.96 -7.44 -6.89
C ALA A 79 -11.46 -7.66 -6.67
N GLN A 80 -11.87 -8.07 -5.46
CA GLN A 80 -13.29 -8.20 -5.08
C GLN A 80 -13.97 -6.84 -4.91
N ASP A 81 -13.22 -5.81 -4.49
CA ASP A 81 -13.74 -4.44 -4.34
C ASP A 81 -13.99 -3.76 -5.70
N GLN A 82 -13.28 -4.19 -6.75
CA GLN A 82 -13.43 -3.70 -8.12
C GLN A 82 -14.54 -4.41 -8.92
N GLY A 83 -15.72 -4.61 -8.31
CA GLY A 83 -16.99 -4.82 -9.01
C GLY A 83 -16.97 -5.67 -10.29
N GLN A 84 -16.39 -6.87 -10.27
CA GLN A 84 -16.64 -7.82 -11.35
C GLN A 84 -17.94 -8.56 -11.04
N GLY A 85 -19.05 -8.02 -11.58
CA GLY A 85 -20.26 -8.81 -11.76
C GLY A 85 -19.88 -10.11 -12.46
N ALA A 86 -20.23 -11.24 -11.85
CA ALA A 86 -20.17 -12.52 -12.54
C ALA A 86 -20.95 -12.38 -13.86
N PRO A 87 -20.45 -12.89 -15.01
CA PRO A 87 -21.29 -13.01 -16.17
C PRO A 87 -22.39 -13.99 -15.78
N LEU A 88 -23.62 -13.48 -15.66
CA LEU A 88 -24.82 -14.30 -15.55
C LEU A 88 -24.84 -15.16 -16.81
N LEU A 89 -24.62 -16.45 -16.64
CA LEU A 89 -24.76 -17.45 -17.69
C LEU A 89 -26.25 -17.46 -18.09
N GLU A 90 -26.62 -16.65 -19.07
CA GLU A 90 -27.94 -16.70 -19.69
C GLU A 90 -28.07 -18.06 -20.40
N PRO A 91 -29.07 -18.89 -20.03
CA PRO A 91 -29.43 -20.03 -20.87
C PRO A 91 -30.15 -19.46 -22.09
N ALA A 92 -29.43 -19.40 -23.22
CA ALA A 92 -30.01 -19.11 -24.53
C ALA A 92 -31.09 -20.17 -24.89
N PRO A 93 -32.10 -19.78 -25.71
CA PRO A 93 -33.44 -20.36 -25.73
C PRO A 93 -33.57 -21.79 -26.26
#